data_AF-A0A844ZZW2-F1
#
_entry.id   AF-A0A844ZZW2-F1
#
_cell.length_a   1.000
_cell.length_b   1.000
_cell.length_c   1.000
_cell.angle_alpha   90.00
_cell.angle_beta   90.00
_cell.angle_gamma   90.00
#
_symmetry.space_group_name_H-M   'P 1'
#
loop_
_entity.id
_entity.type
_entity.pdbx_description
1 polymer ?
#
loop_
_entity_poly.entity_id
_entity_poly.type
_entity_poly.pdbx_seq_one_letter_code
_entity_poly.pdbx_strand_id
1 'polypeptide(L)'
;MSARAQDARIDWMDVDDLSGEQIATLVLSDVDHAPIVDVYHPTRGMAPPGLYYLHLREKSVRTGDSGCTRRVWSVSFSNHPDFADGGQGFRRDSRTSWYEAALAPATPCQFASFARLADDIVPAQGVPYLLDLQRFVASDRAYTCQDATSSRLCASVRHELGNTTPWMIRRQGTSTVYWMSELGGPVTETTIPDDEAEGVLVRRFMPNPF
;
A
#
# COMPACT_ATOMS: atom_id res chain seq x y z
N MET A 1 7.46 2.57 33.85
CA MET A 1 7.43 1.10 33.77
C MET A 1 7.28 0.73 32.30
N SER A 2 8.35 0.24 31.69
CA SER A 2 8.41 -0.10 30.26
C SER A 2 7.86 -1.51 30.07
N ALA A 3 6.74 -1.65 29.34
CA ALA A 3 6.26 -2.95 28.91
C ALA A 3 7.24 -3.48 27.87
N ARG A 4 7.98 -4.55 28.22
CA ARG A 4 8.76 -5.33 27.26
C ARG A 4 7.80 -5.80 26.17
N ALA A 5 8.23 -5.66 24.90
CA ALA A 5 7.57 -6.30 23.77
C ALA A 5 7.29 -7.76 24.17
N GLN A 6 6.04 -8.17 24.16
CA GLN A 6 5.69 -9.55 24.49
C GLN A 6 6.26 -10.45 23.40
N ASP A 7 7.20 -11.31 23.80
CA ASP A 7 7.67 -12.43 22.99
C ASP A 7 6.51 -13.41 22.84
N ALA A 8 5.71 -13.24 21.78
CA ALA A 8 4.64 -14.17 21.46
C ALA A 8 5.28 -15.40 20.79
N ARG A 9 5.14 -16.57 21.41
CA ARG A 9 5.45 -17.85 20.75
C ARG A 9 4.35 -18.11 19.73
N ILE A 10 4.60 -17.71 18.49
CA ILE A 10 3.69 -17.94 17.35
C ILE A 10 4.31 -19.05 16.51
N ASP A 11 3.74 -20.25 16.49
CA ASP A 11 4.17 -21.24 15.49
C ASP A 11 3.60 -20.79 14.13
N TRP A 12 4.46 -20.63 13.12
CA TRP A 12 4.03 -20.12 11.81
C TRP A 12 3.15 -21.09 11.04
N MET A 13 3.21 -22.38 11.38
CA MET A 13 2.27 -23.36 10.84
C MET A 13 0.82 -23.10 11.28
N ASP A 14 0.60 -22.33 12.35
CA ASP A 14 -0.73 -22.03 12.87
C ASP A 14 -1.28 -20.68 12.36
N VAL A 15 -0.46 -19.79 11.79
CA VAL A 15 -0.92 -18.44 11.38
C VAL A 15 -1.97 -18.51 10.26
N ASP A 16 -1.87 -19.50 9.36
CA ASP A 16 -2.87 -19.75 8.32
C ASP A 16 -4.22 -20.24 8.90
N ASP A 17 -4.21 -20.82 10.11
CA ASP A 17 -5.40 -21.36 10.81
C ASP A 17 -6.00 -20.38 11.83
N LEU A 18 -5.33 -19.24 12.08
CA LEU A 18 -5.81 -18.20 12.97
C LEU A 18 -6.69 -17.17 12.24
N SER A 19 -7.74 -16.71 12.92
CA SER A 19 -8.53 -15.58 12.44
C SER A 19 -7.71 -14.28 12.47
N GLY A 20 -8.09 -13.30 11.64
CA GLY A 20 -7.43 -11.98 11.63
C GLY A 20 -7.43 -11.29 13.00
N GLU A 21 -8.44 -11.53 13.83
CA GLU A 21 -8.52 -11.01 15.20
C GLU A 21 -7.52 -11.70 16.15
N GLN A 22 -7.33 -13.01 16.00
CA GLN A 22 -6.34 -13.77 16.77
C GLN A 22 -4.92 -13.32 16.40
N ILE A 23 -4.65 -13.14 15.10
CA ILE A 23 -3.35 -12.64 14.63
C ILE A 23 -3.13 -11.20 15.13
N ALA A 24 -4.14 -10.33 15.04
CA ALA A 24 -4.06 -8.96 15.55
C ALA A 24 -3.74 -8.93 17.04
N THR A 25 -4.43 -9.74 17.85
CA THR A 25 -4.16 -9.88 19.28
C THR A 25 -2.72 -10.31 19.56
N LEU A 26 -2.12 -11.14 18.71
CA LEU A 26 -0.74 -11.60 18.89
C LEU A 26 0.29 -10.52 18.51
N VAL A 27 0.07 -9.79 17.42
CA VAL A 27 1.13 -8.98 16.79
C VAL A 27 0.92 -7.47 16.99
N LEU A 28 -0.30 -7.05 17.35
CA LEU A 28 -0.73 -5.67 17.54
C LEU A 28 -1.25 -5.38 18.97
N SER A 29 -1.13 -6.28 19.95
CA SER A 29 -1.70 -6.13 21.32
C SER A 29 -1.34 -4.83 22.06
N ASP A 30 -0.18 -4.25 21.75
CA ASP A 30 0.36 -3.04 22.38
C ASP A 30 0.11 -1.75 21.56
N VAL A 31 -0.76 -1.78 20.54
CA VAL A 31 -1.16 -0.60 19.77
C VAL A 31 -2.66 -0.56 19.53
N ASP A 32 -3.20 0.66 19.44
CA ASP A 32 -4.57 0.87 19.00
C ASP A 32 -4.68 0.57 17.50
N HIS A 33 -5.58 -0.35 17.17
CA HIS A 33 -5.91 -0.72 15.80
C HIS A 33 -7.42 -0.95 15.65
N ALA A 34 -7.94 -0.70 14.46
CA ALA A 34 -9.31 -1.10 14.12
C ALA A 34 -9.38 -2.62 13.85
N PRO A 35 -10.58 -3.21 13.69
CA PRO A 35 -10.72 -4.63 13.38
C PRO A 35 -9.94 -5.01 12.12
N ILE A 36 -9.14 -6.09 12.19
CA ILE A 36 -8.43 -6.65 11.05
C ILE A 36 -9.38 -7.53 10.24
N VAL A 37 -9.47 -7.29 8.94
CA VAL A 37 -10.38 -8.02 8.03
C VAL A 37 -9.64 -8.90 7.03
N ASP A 38 -8.34 -8.70 6.86
CA ASP A 38 -7.52 -9.44 5.90
C ASP A 38 -6.07 -9.48 6.38
N VAL A 39 -5.44 -10.64 6.24
CA VAL A 39 -4.03 -10.90 6.58
C VAL A 39 -3.39 -11.57 5.39
N TYR A 40 -2.26 -11.05 4.93
CA TYR A 40 -1.56 -11.58 3.77
C TYR A 40 -0.05 -11.45 3.88
N HIS A 41 0.65 -12.31 3.15
CA HIS A 41 2.11 -12.31 3.07
C HIS A 41 2.54 -11.56 1.79
N PRO A 42 3.26 -10.43 1.89
CA PRO A 42 3.58 -9.61 0.73
C PRO A 42 4.53 -10.30 -0.27
N THR A 43 5.34 -11.24 0.20
CA THR A 43 6.38 -11.89 -0.62
C THR A 43 6.56 -13.34 -0.21
N ARG A 44 5.77 -14.25 -0.78
CA ARG A 44 6.12 -15.68 -0.73
C ARG A 44 7.42 -15.87 -1.54
N GLY A 45 8.58 -15.91 -0.87
CA GLY A 45 9.87 -16.31 -1.47
C GLY A 45 10.93 -15.22 -1.69
N MET A 46 10.71 -13.95 -1.31
CA MET A 46 11.75 -12.90 -1.40
C MET A 46 12.23 -12.36 -0.04
N ALA A 47 11.69 -12.87 1.07
CA ALA A 47 12.22 -12.55 2.38
C ALA A 47 13.55 -13.28 2.62
N PRO A 48 14.55 -12.63 3.24
CA PRO A 48 15.76 -13.32 3.69
C PRO A 48 15.43 -14.56 4.53
N PRO A 49 16.24 -15.64 4.45
CA PRO A 49 16.02 -16.82 5.27
C PRO A 49 15.90 -16.48 6.76
N GLY A 50 14.83 -16.96 7.40
CA GLY A 50 14.57 -16.72 8.82
C GLY A 50 13.92 -15.36 9.12
N LEU A 51 13.60 -14.54 8.12
CA LEU A 51 12.81 -13.32 8.25
C LEU A 51 11.43 -13.52 7.63
N TYR A 52 10.40 -13.06 8.34
CA TYR A 52 9.01 -13.25 7.96
C TYR A 52 8.25 -11.94 8.04
N TYR A 53 7.31 -11.74 7.12
CA TYR A 53 6.48 -10.54 7.04
C TYR A 53 5.00 -10.89 7.03
N LEU A 54 4.22 -10.15 7.80
CA LEU A 54 2.76 -10.17 7.78
C LEU A 54 2.25 -8.76 7.48
N HIS A 55 1.33 -8.67 6.53
CA HIS A 55 0.54 -7.46 6.33
C HIS A 55 -0.87 -7.69 6.85
N LEU A 56 -1.35 -6.79 7.71
CA LEU A 56 -2.69 -6.82 8.30
C LEU A 56 -3.47 -5.60 7.85
N ARG A 57 -4.61 -5.80 7.20
CA ARG A 57 -5.49 -4.73 6.73
C ARG A 57 -6.62 -4.50 7.74
N GLU A 58 -6.69 -3.28 8.24
CA GLU A 58 -7.84 -2.84 9.01
C GLU A 58 -9.09 -2.72 8.13
N LYS A 59 -10.26 -2.85 8.76
CA LYS A 59 -11.55 -2.57 8.14
C LYS A 59 -11.54 -1.15 7.56
N SER A 60 -11.83 -1.04 6.28
CA SER A 60 -11.92 0.24 5.59
C SER A 60 -13.08 1.11 6.11
N VAL A 61 -12.84 2.41 6.19
CA VAL A 61 -13.79 3.44 6.58
C VAL A 61 -14.18 4.27 5.37
N ARG A 62 -15.47 4.56 5.20
CA ARG A 62 -15.97 5.47 4.16
C ARG A 62 -15.47 6.89 4.44
N THR A 63 -14.96 7.56 3.43
CA THR A 63 -14.46 8.95 3.52
C THR A 63 -15.19 9.81 2.50
N GLY A 64 -16.17 10.58 2.98
CA GLY A 64 -17.12 11.30 2.13
C GLY A 64 -17.94 10.34 1.25
N ASP A 65 -18.47 10.86 0.15
CA ASP A 65 -19.27 10.07 -0.80
C ASP A 65 -18.43 9.38 -1.88
N SER A 66 -17.16 9.76 -2.01
CA SER A 66 -16.33 9.40 -3.17
C SER A 66 -15.38 8.24 -2.92
N GLY A 67 -15.08 7.89 -1.67
CA GLY A 67 -13.98 6.97 -1.41
C GLY A 67 -13.95 6.32 -0.05
N CYS A 68 -12.87 5.58 0.18
CA CYS A 68 -12.62 4.83 1.40
C CYS A 68 -11.15 4.95 1.76
N THR A 69 -10.87 4.87 3.06
CA THR A 69 -9.51 4.80 3.59
C THR A 69 -9.37 3.60 4.51
N ARG A 70 -8.16 3.07 4.64
CA ARG A 70 -7.83 2.05 5.65
C ARG A 70 -6.38 2.20 6.10
N ARG A 71 -6.06 1.68 7.28
CA ARG A 71 -4.69 1.49 7.71
C ARG A 71 -4.26 0.05 7.41
N VAL A 72 -2.99 -0.11 7.07
CA VAL A 72 -2.34 -1.41 6.91
C VAL A 72 -1.12 -1.45 7.80
N TRP A 73 -0.97 -2.55 8.52
CA TRP A 73 0.19 -2.82 9.36
C TRP A 73 1.14 -3.78 8.64
N SER A 74 2.44 -3.51 8.67
CA SER A 74 3.47 -4.50 8.35
C SER A 74 4.21 -4.87 9.61
N VAL A 75 4.30 -6.16 9.87
CA VAL A 75 5.00 -6.70 11.02
C VAL A 75 6.04 -7.67 10.51
N SER A 76 7.28 -7.51 10.98
CA SER A 76 8.39 -8.40 10.65
C SER A 76 8.79 -9.23 11.87
N PHE A 77 9.21 -10.47 11.61
CA PHE A 77 9.62 -11.42 12.63
C PHE A 77 10.89 -12.14 12.22
N SER A 78 11.70 -12.52 13.20
CA SER A 78 12.84 -13.41 13.01
C SER A 78 12.72 -14.66 13.87
N ASN A 79 13.36 -15.74 13.39
CA ASN A 79 13.55 -16.94 14.20
C ASN A 79 14.30 -16.59 15.49
N HIS A 80 13.79 -17.01 16.64
CA HIS A 80 14.44 -16.74 17.92
C HIS A 80 15.10 -18.02 18.48
N PRO A 81 16.42 -18.00 18.76
CA PRO A 81 17.17 -19.20 19.12
C PRO A 81 16.78 -19.78 20.49
N ASP A 82 16.19 -18.99 21.40
CA ASP A 82 15.83 -19.45 22.74
C ASP A 82 14.60 -20.38 22.79
N PHE A 83 13.93 -20.62 21.66
CA PHE A 83 12.84 -21.61 21.56
C PHE A 83 13.34 -23.01 21.18
N ALA A 84 14.64 -23.27 21.34
CA ALA A 84 15.37 -24.48 20.91
C ALA A 84 14.81 -25.83 21.40
N ASP A 85 13.94 -25.87 22.41
CA ASP A 85 13.34 -27.10 22.94
C ASP A 85 11.99 -27.45 22.28
N GLY A 86 11.93 -27.41 20.95
CA GLY A 86 10.87 -28.05 20.16
C GLY A 86 9.66 -27.19 19.78
N GLY A 87 9.74 -25.86 19.81
CA GLY A 87 8.74 -25.02 19.13
C GLY A 87 9.39 -23.99 18.22
N GLN A 88 8.86 -23.82 17.01
CA GLN A 88 9.25 -22.68 16.19
C GLN A 88 8.63 -21.43 16.82
N GLY A 89 9.44 -20.67 17.56
CA GLY A 89 9.02 -19.40 18.13
C GLY A 89 9.69 -18.24 17.41
N PHE A 90 8.95 -17.15 17.25
CA PHE A 90 9.35 -16.02 16.45
C PHE A 90 9.36 -14.78 17.33
N ARG A 91 10.38 -13.94 17.14
CA ARG A 91 10.44 -12.64 17.79
C ARG A 91 9.99 -11.58 16.80
N ARG A 92 9.07 -10.70 17.22
CA ARG A 92 8.71 -9.50 16.45
C ARG A 92 9.91 -8.54 16.41
N ASP A 93 10.46 -8.29 15.22
CA ASP A 93 11.57 -7.37 15.03
C ASP A 93 11.08 -5.94 14.80
N SER A 94 10.03 -5.77 13.99
CA SER A 94 9.51 -4.46 13.67
C SER A 94 8.01 -4.48 13.43
N ARG A 95 7.40 -3.31 13.63
CA ARG A 95 6.02 -3.03 13.27
C ARG A 95 5.92 -1.61 12.74
N THR A 96 5.39 -1.47 11.54
CA THR A 96 5.12 -0.18 10.91
C THR A 96 3.70 -0.18 10.35
N SER A 97 3.18 0.99 10.01
CA SER A 97 1.89 1.11 9.34
C SER A 97 1.92 2.19 8.29
N TRP A 98 1.05 2.06 7.30
CA TRP A 98 0.73 3.10 6.33
C TRP A 98 -0.77 3.18 6.14
N TYR A 99 -1.20 4.21 5.43
CA TYR A 99 -2.57 4.36 5.02
C TYR A 99 -2.73 4.05 3.53
N GLU A 100 -3.92 3.58 3.19
CA GLU A 100 -4.34 3.38 1.83
C GLU A 100 -5.66 4.10 1.58
N ALA A 101 -5.86 4.58 0.35
CA ALA A 101 -7.08 5.23 -0.09
C ALA A 101 -7.58 4.60 -1.39
N ALA A 102 -8.90 4.61 -1.58
CA ALA A 102 -9.55 4.12 -2.78
C ALA A 102 -10.69 5.05 -3.20
N LEU A 103 -10.91 5.18 -4.51
CA LEU A 103 -12.18 5.68 -5.04
C LEU A 103 -13.20 4.55 -5.02
N ALA A 104 -14.37 4.82 -4.46
CA ALA A 104 -15.43 3.83 -4.31
C ALA A 104 -16.82 4.50 -4.23
N PRO A 105 -17.21 5.31 -5.25
CA PRO A 105 -18.45 6.08 -5.19
C PRO A 105 -19.71 5.19 -5.13
N ALA A 106 -19.70 4.07 -5.87
CA ALA A 106 -20.80 3.10 -5.89
C ALA A 106 -20.41 1.73 -5.30
N THR A 107 -19.13 1.53 -5.01
CA THR A 107 -18.59 0.24 -4.56
C THR A 107 -18.53 0.19 -3.03
N PRO A 108 -18.92 -0.92 -2.40
CA PRO A 108 -18.61 -1.16 -0.99
C PRO A 108 -17.10 -1.11 -0.74
N CYS A 109 -16.65 -0.45 0.33
CA CYS A 109 -15.22 -0.21 0.57
C CYS A 109 -14.37 -1.50 0.58
N GLN A 110 -14.95 -2.63 1.00
CA GLN A 110 -14.26 -3.92 1.04
C GLN A 110 -13.84 -4.47 -0.34
N PHE A 111 -14.46 -3.99 -1.42
CA PHE A 111 -14.18 -4.41 -2.79
C PHE A 111 -13.45 -3.34 -3.61
N ALA A 112 -13.06 -2.22 -2.98
CA ALA A 112 -12.37 -1.14 -3.66
C ALA A 112 -10.90 -1.48 -3.90
N SER A 113 -10.33 -0.95 -4.99
CA SER A 113 -8.89 -1.03 -5.26
C SER A 113 -8.18 0.11 -4.53
N PHE A 114 -7.28 -0.25 -3.62
CA PHE A 114 -6.59 0.69 -2.74
C PHE A 114 -5.20 1.06 -3.26
N ALA A 115 -4.89 2.35 -3.19
CA ALA A 115 -3.56 2.92 -3.41
C ALA A 115 -2.89 3.19 -2.06
N ARG A 116 -1.63 2.79 -1.91
CA ARG A 116 -0.82 3.15 -0.73
C ARG A 116 -0.52 4.65 -0.73
N LEU A 117 -0.63 5.28 0.42
CA LEU A 117 -0.18 6.63 0.66
C LEU A 117 1.25 6.59 1.21
N ALA A 118 2.13 7.42 0.68
CA ALA A 118 3.44 7.66 1.26
C ALA A 118 3.30 8.31 2.65
N ASP A 119 4.34 8.18 3.48
CA ASP A 119 4.30 8.55 4.91
C ASP A 119 4.04 10.05 5.16
N ASP A 120 4.28 10.89 4.15
CA ASP A 120 4.06 12.34 4.18
C ASP A 120 2.64 12.76 3.75
N ILE A 121 1.78 11.81 3.36
CA ILE A 121 0.38 12.04 3.01
C ILE A 121 -0.52 11.58 4.14
N VAL A 122 -1.32 12.50 4.68
CA VAL A 122 -2.31 12.14 5.72
C VAL A 122 -3.54 11.47 5.09
N PRO A 123 -4.27 10.60 5.83
CA PRO A 123 -5.36 9.79 5.26
C PRO A 123 -6.45 10.62 4.56
N ALA A 124 -6.77 11.79 5.12
CA ALA A 124 -7.79 12.69 4.60
C ALA A 124 -7.46 13.24 3.19
N GLN A 125 -6.19 13.23 2.78
CA GLN A 125 -5.74 13.71 1.47
C GLN A 125 -5.79 12.62 0.39
N GLY A 126 -5.82 11.34 0.76
CA GLY A 126 -5.70 10.24 -0.20
C GLY A 126 -6.83 10.19 -1.24
N VAL A 127 -8.09 10.33 -0.79
CA VAL A 127 -9.25 10.36 -1.70
C VAL A 127 -9.25 11.61 -2.60
N PRO A 128 -9.01 12.83 -2.08
CA PRO A 128 -8.80 14.01 -2.92
C PRO A 128 -7.74 13.82 -4.02
N TYR A 129 -6.57 13.27 -3.72
CA TYR A 129 -5.56 13.04 -4.75
C TYR A 129 -6.02 12.05 -5.83
N LEU A 130 -6.72 10.97 -5.46
CA LEU A 130 -7.28 10.08 -6.46
C LEU A 130 -8.35 10.78 -7.33
N LEU A 131 -9.14 11.69 -6.77
CA LEU A 131 -10.07 12.51 -7.55
C LEU A 131 -9.33 13.44 -8.50
N ASP A 132 -8.20 14.03 -8.09
CA ASP A 132 -7.38 14.91 -8.94
C ASP A 132 -6.85 14.15 -10.16
N LEU A 133 -6.41 12.91 -9.96
CA LEU A 133 -6.04 12.02 -11.05
C LEU A 133 -7.22 11.77 -12.00
N GLN A 134 -8.43 11.47 -11.49
CA GLN A 134 -9.62 11.27 -12.32
C GLN A 134 -10.01 12.54 -13.07
N ARG A 135 -9.91 13.71 -12.43
CA ARG A 135 -10.12 15.02 -13.07
C ARG A 135 -9.13 15.22 -14.21
N PHE A 136 -7.85 14.92 -14.00
CA PHE A 136 -6.86 14.94 -15.06
C PHE A 136 -7.27 14.01 -16.20
N VAL A 137 -7.55 12.73 -15.93
CA VAL A 137 -7.95 11.73 -16.93
C VAL A 137 -9.13 12.20 -17.77
N ALA A 138 -10.14 12.82 -17.17
CA ALA A 138 -11.36 13.30 -17.83
C ALA A 138 -11.23 14.68 -18.51
N SER A 139 -10.14 15.40 -18.29
CA SER A 139 -9.92 16.77 -18.82
C SER A 139 -9.13 16.77 -20.13
N ASP A 140 -9.04 17.93 -20.78
CA ASP A 140 -8.11 18.20 -21.88
C ASP A 140 -6.79 18.85 -21.41
N ARG A 141 -6.48 18.81 -20.09
CA ARG A 141 -5.25 19.39 -19.53
C ARG A 141 -4.02 18.82 -20.25
N ALA A 142 -3.14 19.72 -20.72
CA ALA A 142 -1.95 19.34 -21.46
C ALA A 142 -1.01 18.46 -20.62
N TYR A 143 -0.35 17.52 -21.29
CA TYR A 143 0.63 16.65 -20.67
C TYR A 143 1.81 16.38 -21.61
N THR A 144 2.98 16.13 -21.02
CA THR A 144 4.14 15.59 -21.71
C THR A 144 4.24 14.10 -21.39
N CYS A 145 4.42 13.26 -22.40
CA CYS A 145 4.61 11.82 -22.20
C CYS A 145 6.01 11.38 -22.62
N GLN A 146 6.63 10.53 -21.80
CA GLN A 146 7.87 9.83 -22.09
C GLN A 146 7.66 8.34 -21.84
N ASP A 147 7.91 7.50 -22.83
CA ASP A 147 7.87 6.05 -22.67
C ASP A 147 9.25 5.48 -22.99
N ALA A 148 9.97 5.05 -21.97
CA ALA A 148 11.29 4.42 -22.10
C ALA A 148 11.18 2.90 -22.34
N THR A 149 9.98 2.39 -22.62
CA THR A 149 9.71 0.96 -22.84
C THR A 149 9.20 0.73 -24.26
N SER A 150 8.93 -0.52 -24.63
CA SER A 150 8.31 -0.89 -25.91
C SER A 150 6.78 -0.77 -25.91
N SER A 151 6.19 -0.13 -24.89
CA SER A 151 4.75 0.04 -24.78
C SER A 151 4.22 1.14 -25.71
N ARG A 152 2.90 1.28 -25.82
CA ARG A 152 2.24 2.36 -26.57
C ARG A 152 1.61 3.41 -25.64
N LEU A 153 2.15 3.58 -24.43
CA LEU A 153 1.57 4.45 -23.40
C LEU A 153 1.24 5.84 -23.95
N CYS A 154 2.18 6.48 -24.64
CA CYS A 154 1.99 7.87 -25.09
C CYS A 154 0.87 8.08 -26.11
N ALA A 155 0.40 7.02 -26.77
CA ALA A 155 -0.77 7.09 -27.64
C ALA A 155 -2.11 6.94 -26.89
N SER A 156 -2.08 6.47 -25.63
CA SER A 156 -3.28 6.07 -24.87
C SER A 156 -3.22 6.42 -23.39
N VAL A 157 -2.47 7.46 -23.00
CA VAL A 157 -2.23 7.85 -21.60
C VAL A 157 -3.51 7.90 -20.77
N ARG A 158 -4.51 8.68 -21.21
CA ARG A 158 -5.76 8.85 -20.46
C ARG A 158 -6.52 7.54 -20.29
N HIS A 159 -6.57 6.72 -21.34
CA HIS A 159 -7.23 5.42 -21.28
C HIS A 159 -6.54 4.50 -20.28
N GLU A 160 -5.21 4.48 -20.26
CA GLU A 160 -4.45 3.62 -19.34
C GLU A 160 -4.59 4.08 -17.89
N LEU A 161 -4.44 5.39 -17.63
CA LEU A 161 -4.58 5.96 -16.30
C LEU A 161 -6.01 5.88 -15.77
N GLY A 162 -7.02 5.97 -16.64
CA GLY A 162 -8.43 5.84 -16.24
C GLY A 162 -8.84 4.43 -15.82
N ASN A 163 -8.12 3.41 -16.31
CA ASN A 163 -8.40 1.99 -16.04
C ASN A 163 -7.47 1.37 -14.99
N THR A 164 -6.49 2.11 -14.50
CA THR A 164 -5.47 1.60 -13.57
C THR A 164 -5.55 2.35 -12.26
N THR A 165 -5.75 1.62 -11.15
CA THR A 165 -5.59 2.22 -9.82
C THR A 165 -4.10 2.33 -9.51
N PRO A 166 -3.62 3.49 -9.03
CA PRO A 166 -2.23 3.60 -8.61
C PRO A 166 -1.98 2.67 -7.43
N TRP A 167 -0.81 2.04 -7.39
CA TRP A 167 -0.43 1.25 -6.21
C TRP A 167 0.18 2.15 -5.14
N MET A 168 0.71 3.33 -5.50
CA MET A 168 1.25 4.32 -4.57
C MET A 168 0.97 5.77 -5.01
N ILE A 169 0.72 6.62 -4.02
CA ILE A 169 0.59 8.08 -4.12
C ILE A 169 1.65 8.70 -3.19
N ARG A 170 2.39 9.69 -3.69
CA ARG A 170 3.38 10.44 -2.91
C ARG A 170 3.40 11.91 -3.27
N ARG A 171 4.02 12.74 -2.44
CA ARG A 171 4.32 14.14 -2.78
C ARG A 171 5.75 14.28 -3.29
N GLN A 172 5.92 15.22 -4.21
CA GLN A 172 7.23 15.67 -4.68
C GLN A 172 7.18 17.19 -4.84
N GLY A 173 7.54 17.91 -3.77
CA GLY A 173 7.38 19.37 -3.73
C GLY A 173 5.91 19.79 -3.89
N THR A 174 5.63 20.62 -4.89
CA THR A 174 4.30 21.13 -5.27
C THR A 174 3.59 20.22 -6.28
N SER A 175 3.94 18.94 -6.36
CA SER A 175 3.30 17.97 -7.24
C SER A 175 2.90 16.70 -6.50
N THR A 176 1.78 16.11 -6.92
CA THR A 176 1.39 14.75 -6.53
C THR A 176 1.87 13.77 -7.58
N VAL A 177 2.51 12.70 -7.13
CA VAL A 177 3.06 11.64 -7.99
C VAL A 177 2.29 10.35 -7.74
N TYR A 178 1.80 9.75 -8.82
CA TYR A 178 1.07 8.49 -8.84
C TYR A 178 1.93 7.44 -9.54
N TRP A 179 2.15 6.31 -8.88
CA TRP A 179 2.82 5.16 -9.48
C TRP A 179 1.79 4.08 -9.81
N MET A 180 1.69 3.77 -11.09
CA MET A 180 0.84 2.72 -11.66
C MET A 180 1.74 1.54 -12.05
N SER A 181 1.30 0.31 -11.79
CA SER A 181 1.80 -0.97 -12.34
C SER A 181 1.69 -2.13 -11.35
N GLU A 182 1.88 -3.33 -11.89
CA GLU A 182 2.10 -4.58 -11.16
C GLU A 182 3.55 -4.69 -10.67
N LEU A 183 3.75 -5.34 -9.52
CA LEU A 183 5.07 -5.65 -8.97
C LEU A 183 5.96 -6.37 -10.00
N GLY A 184 7.16 -5.84 -10.25
CA GLY A 184 8.15 -6.42 -11.17
C GLY A 184 7.98 -6.03 -12.64
N GLY A 185 6.97 -5.23 -12.98
CA GLY A 185 6.73 -4.71 -14.33
C GLY A 185 7.20 -3.27 -14.56
N PRO A 186 6.98 -2.73 -15.77
CA PRO A 186 7.19 -1.31 -16.05
C PRO A 186 6.29 -0.43 -15.20
N VAL A 187 6.85 0.62 -14.60
CA VAL A 187 6.11 1.61 -13.80
C VAL A 187 5.68 2.76 -14.69
N THR A 188 4.39 3.15 -14.63
CA THR A 188 3.92 4.44 -15.14
C THR A 188 3.83 5.44 -13.98
N GLU A 189 4.71 6.43 -13.98
CA GLU A 189 4.70 7.56 -13.08
C GLU A 189 3.91 8.71 -13.72
N THR A 190 2.90 9.21 -13.01
CA THR A 190 2.16 10.42 -13.39
C THR A 190 2.42 11.49 -12.34
N THR A 191 2.95 12.63 -12.74
CA THR A 191 3.23 13.77 -11.86
C THR A 191 2.27 14.90 -12.23
N ILE A 192 1.35 15.22 -11.31
CA ILE A 192 0.37 16.30 -11.46
C ILE A 192 0.80 17.45 -10.55
N PRO A 193 1.22 18.59 -11.12
CA PRO A 193 1.46 19.81 -10.35
C PRO A 193 0.18 20.38 -9.74
N ASP A 194 0.32 20.98 -8.56
CA ASP A 194 -0.76 21.68 -7.85
C ASP A 194 -1.25 22.90 -8.63
N ASP A 195 -0.36 23.58 -9.35
CA ASP A 195 -0.72 24.64 -10.29
C ASP A 195 -1.25 24.02 -11.60
N GLU A 196 -2.52 24.28 -11.91
CA GLU A 196 -3.16 23.78 -13.13
C GLU A 196 -2.56 24.37 -14.42
N ALA A 197 -1.87 25.52 -14.34
CA ALA A 197 -1.15 26.11 -15.47
C ALA A 197 0.09 25.31 -15.86
N GLU A 198 0.66 24.53 -14.93
CA GLU A 198 1.78 23.63 -15.23
C GLU A 198 1.29 22.34 -15.90
N GLY A 199 2.06 21.86 -16.87
CA GLY A 199 1.74 20.63 -17.61
C GLY A 199 1.93 19.38 -16.75
N VAL A 200 1.08 18.37 -16.96
CA VAL A 200 1.25 17.05 -16.33
C VAL A 200 2.39 16.29 -16.99
N LEU A 201 3.20 15.59 -16.21
CA LEU A 201 4.27 14.73 -16.74
C LEU A 201 3.89 13.27 -16.55
N VAL A 202 3.93 12.50 -17.63
CA VAL A 202 3.69 11.05 -17.61
C VAL A 202 4.94 10.35 -18.13
N ARG A 203 5.48 9.44 -17.32
CA ARG A 203 6.70 8.68 -17.65
C ARG A 203 6.45 7.20 -17.45
N ARG A 204 6.89 6.38 -18.39
CA ARG A 204 6.98 4.94 -18.20
C ARG A 204 8.41 4.46 -18.30
N PHE A 205 8.82 3.68 -17.31
CA PHE A 205 10.18 3.16 -17.21
C PHE A 205 10.19 1.80 -16.52
N MET A 206 11.24 1.01 -16.77
CA MET A 206 11.54 -0.14 -15.92
C MET A 206 12.21 0.36 -14.65
N PRO A 207 11.69 0.07 -13.45
CA PRO A 207 12.41 0.38 -12.22
C PRO A 207 13.75 -0.35 -12.25
N ASN A 208 14.83 0.30 -11.81
CA ASN A 208 16.12 -0.39 -11.72
C ASN A 208 15.97 -1.63 -10.84
N PRO A 209 16.46 -2.80 -11.28
CA PRO A 209 16.60 -3.93 -10.37
C PRO A 209 17.54 -3.46 -9.25
N PHE A 210 17.05 -3.50 -8.01
CA PHE A 210 17.83 -3.17 -6.83
C PHE A 210 19.14 -3.96 -6.78
#